data_AF-A0A422QW82-F1
#
_entry.id   AF-A0A422QW82-F1
#
_cell.length_a   1.000
_cell.length_b   1.000
_cell.length_c   1.000
_cell.angle_alpha   90.00
_cell.angle_beta   90.00
_cell.angle_gamma   90.00
#
_symmetry.space_group_name_H-M   'P 1'
#
loop_
_entity.id
_entity.type
_entity.pdbx_description
1 polymer ?
#
loop_
_entity_poly.entity_id
_entity_poly.type
_entity_poly.pdbx_seq_one_letter_code
_entity_poly.pdbx_strand_id
1 'polypeptide(L)'
;MRAHGCRRQPVEIGALQRFATDGLMAQQGHPFRRAEPTGKRIAVVGAGPAGLAAAHRLAAKGHDVVIFEARGKPGGLNEYGIASYKAVDGFAQAEIEWLMGIGGIELRHGQRLGQQITLDGCAGNMTRCSWAWGLAA
;
A
#
# COMPACT_ATOMS: atom_id res chain seq x y z
N MET A 1 42.96 -9.61 29.73
CA MET A 1 41.65 -8.92 29.69
C MET A 1 40.55 -9.97 29.48
N ARG A 2 39.66 -10.18 30.47
CA ARG A 2 38.56 -11.17 30.37
C ARG A 2 37.29 -10.47 29.87
N ALA A 3 36.76 -10.93 28.74
CA ALA A 3 35.47 -10.50 28.21
C ALA A 3 34.35 -10.86 29.20
N HIS A 4 33.74 -9.86 29.82
CA HIS A 4 32.43 -9.98 30.48
C HIS A 4 31.40 -9.73 29.36
N GLY A 5 30.44 -10.59 29.02
CA GLY A 5 29.80 -11.65 29.80
C GLY A 5 28.28 -11.52 29.85
N CYS A 6 27.63 -10.86 28.88
CA CYS A 6 26.19 -11.00 28.60
C CYS A 6 25.86 -10.41 27.21
N ARG A 7 26.11 -11.15 26.12
CA ARG A 7 25.55 -10.82 24.80
C ARG A 7 24.37 -11.77 24.58
N ARG A 8 23.19 -11.39 25.06
CA ARG A 8 21.95 -12.10 24.67
C ARG A 8 21.82 -11.99 23.15
N GLN A 9 21.36 -13.05 22.49
CA GLN A 9 21.07 -12.99 21.06
C GLN A 9 20.06 -11.86 20.79
N PRO A 10 20.19 -11.13 19.67
CA PRO A 10 19.20 -10.15 19.27
C PRO A 10 17.81 -10.78 19.18
N VAL A 11 16.78 -10.00 19.51
CA VAL A 11 15.41 -10.43 19.27
C VAL A 11 15.16 -10.30 17.77
N GLU A 12 14.67 -11.37 17.16
CA GLU A 12 14.28 -11.42 15.75
C GLU A 12 12.93 -10.71 15.54
N ILE A 13 12.89 -9.39 15.74
CA ILE A 13 11.67 -8.57 15.66
C ILE A 13 10.97 -8.74 14.31
N GLY A 14 11.74 -8.83 13.21
CA GLY A 14 11.18 -9.06 11.88
C GLY A 14 10.48 -10.40 11.75
N ALA A 15 11.01 -11.46 12.37
CA ALA A 15 10.37 -12.77 12.37
C ALA A 15 9.10 -12.79 13.22
N LEU A 16 9.12 -12.12 14.38
CA LEU A 16 7.94 -11.95 15.23
C LEU A 16 6.83 -11.15 14.52
N GLN A 17 7.20 -10.07 13.83
CA GLN A 17 6.28 -9.29 13.02
C GLN A 17 5.68 -10.16 11.91
N ARG A 18 6.51 -10.90 11.15
CA ARG A 18 6.04 -11.79 10.08
C ARG A 18 5.06 -12.84 10.61
N PHE A 19 5.40 -13.51 11.72
CA PHE A 19 4.52 -14.50 12.35
C PHE A 19 3.15 -13.91 12.74
N ALA A 20 3.14 -12.72 13.33
CA ALA A 20 1.90 -12.04 13.71
C ALA A 20 1.07 -11.59 12.49
N THR A 21 1.73 -11.00 11.48
CA THR A 21 1.07 -10.52 10.26
C THR A 21 0.51 -11.67 9.42
N ASP A 22 1.26 -12.76 9.25
CA ASP A 22 0.79 -13.95 8.54
C ASP A 22 -0.42 -14.57 9.24
N GLY A 23 -0.38 -14.66 10.57
CA GLY A 23 -1.52 -15.13 11.36
C GLY A 23 -2.77 -14.26 11.20
N LEU A 24 -2.60 -12.94 11.13
CA LEU A 24 -3.71 -12.00 10.91
C LEU A 24 -4.26 -12.08 9.48
N MET A 25 -3.40 -12.18 8.46
CA MET A 25 -3.81 -12.31 7.06
C MET A 25 -4.51 -13.65 6.78
N ALA A 26 -4.21 -14.70 7.54
CA ALA A 26 -4.88 -16.00 7.44
C ALA A 26 -6.29 -16.01 8.09
N GLN A 27 -6.61 -15.04 8.94
CA GLN A 27 -7.95 -14.91 9.52
C GLN A 27 -8.94 -14.31 8.51
N GLN A 28 -10.21 -14.72 8.58
CA GLN A 28 -11.24 -14.12 7.72
C GLN A 28 -11.65 -12.74 8.23
N GLY A 29 -11.61 -11.76 7.33
CA GLY A 29 -12.07 -10.39 7.59
C GLY A 29 -10.95 -9.37 7.66
N HIS A 30 -11.29 -8.12 7.33
CA HIS A 30 -10.36 -7.02 7.37
C HIS A 30 -10.39 -6.37 8.77
N PRO A 31 -9.27 -6.22 9.49
CA PRO A 31 -9.27 -5.77 10.89
C PRO A 31 -9.65 -4.29 11.04
N PHE A 32 -9.50 -3.51 9.97
CA PHE A 32 -9.92 -2.12 9.95
C PHE A 32 -11.34 -1.99 9.42
N ARG A 33 -12.15 -1.24 10.15
CA ARG A 33 -13.49 -0.83 9.72
C ARG A 33 -13.45 0.56 9.11
N ARG A 34 -14.15 0.72 7.99
CA ARG A 34 -14.35 1.99 7.32
C ARG A 34 -15.27 2.90 8.15
N ALA A 35 -14.90 4.17 8.30
CA ALA A 35 -15.78 5.18 8.87
C ALA A 35 -16.91 5.55 7.89
N GLU A 36 -17.89 6.31 8.37
CA GLU A 36 -19.02 6.78 7.57
C GLU A 36 -18.55 7.53 6.31
N PRO A 37 -19.24 7.34 5.16
CA PRO A 37 -18.86 7.99 3.91
C PRO A 37 -18.83 9.52 4.06
N THR A 38 -17.69 10.09 3.74
CA THR A 38 -17.48 11.55 3.78
C THR A 38 -18.00 12.26 2.52
N GLY A 39 -18.39 11.50 1.49
CA GLY A 39 -18.75 12.00 0.16
C GLY A 39 -17.57 12.54 -0.66
N LYS A 40 -16.34 12.51 -0.14
CA LYS A 40 -15.15 13.02 -0.83
C LYS A 40 -14.47 11.90 -1.63
N ARG A 41 -14.10 12.22 -2.87
CA ARG A 41 -13.30 11.35 -3.73
C ARG A 41 -11.88 11.89 -3.87
N ILE A 42 -10.87 11.04 -3.63
CA ILE A 42 -9.46 11.43 -3.57
C ILE A 42 -8.63 10.66 -4.60
N ALA A 43 -7.76 11.37 -5.30
CA ALA A 43 -6.78 10.79 -6.21
C ALA A 43 -5.49 10.44 -5.50
N VAL A 44 -4.98 9.23 -5.72
CA VAL A 44 -3.62 8.84 -5.35
C VAL A 44 -2.90 8.45 -6.62
N VAL A 45 -1.73 9.05 -6.86
CA VAL A 45 -0.88 8.69 -8.00
C VAL A 45 0.30 7.85 -7.51
N GLY A 46 0.41 6.64 -8.06
CA GLY A 46 1.35 5.60 -7.70
C GLY A 46 0.74 4.56 -6.75
N ALA A 47 0.83 3.28 -7.11
CA ALA A 47 0.44 2.13 -6.28
C ALA A 47 1.67 1.46 -5.64
N GLY A 48 2.70 2.23 -5.29
CA GLY A 48 3.78 1.76 -4.42
C GLY A 48 3.36 1.75 -2.93
N PRO A 49 4.25 1.34 -2.01
CA PRO A 49 3.93 1.24 -0.58
C PRO A 49 3.38 2.54 0.02
N ALA A 50 3.92 3.69 -0.38
CA ALA A 50 3.45 5.00 0.07
C ALA A 50 2.02 5.31 -0.40
N GLY A 51 1.71 5.05 -1.67
CA GLY A 51 0.39 5.29 -2.24
C GLY A 51 -0.67 4.34 -1.68
N LEU A 52 -0.33 3.06 -1.55
CA LEU A 52 -1.19 2.05 -0.94
C LEU A 52 -1.50 2.37 0.53
N ALA A 53 -0.49 2.73 1.33
CA ALA A 53 -0.69 3.13 2.73
C ALA A 53 -1.56 4.39 2.86
N ALA A 54 -1.33 5.39 1.99
CA ALA A 54 -2.15 6.59 1.95
C ALA A 54 -3.61 6.28 1.59
N ALA A 55 -3.83 5.48 0.54
CA ALA A 55 -5.15 5.08 0.09
C ALA A 55 -5.90 4.31 1.17
N HIS A 56 -5.25 3.33 1.81
CA HIS A 56 -5.83 2.57 2.91
C HIS A 56 -6.26 3.49 4.06
N ARG A 57 -5.40 4.43 4.48
CA ARG A 57 -5.72 5.33 5.59
C ARG A 57 -6.84 6.31 5.26
N LEU A 58 -6.93 6.76 4.00
CA LEU A 58 -8.01 7.63 3.54
C LEU A 58 -9.33 6.85 3.42
N ALA A 59 -9.29 5.64 2.90
CA ALA A 59 -10.44 4.74 2.85
C ALA A 59 -10.97 4.43 4.25
N ALA A 60 -10.09 4.08 5.20
CA ALA A 60 -10.46 3.86 6.60
C ALA A 60 -11.20 5.05 7.22
N LYS A 61 -10.92 6.29 6.77
CA LYS A 61 -11.59 7.53 7.21
C LYS A 61 -12.90 7.83 6.45
N GLY A 62 -13.37 6.94 5.58
CA GLY A 62 -14.61 7.09 4.84
C GLY A 62 -14.48 7.90 3.54
N HIS A 63 -13.28 8.08 3.00
CA HIS A 63 -13.06 8.70 1.69
C HIS A 63 -12.98 7.66 0.58
N ASP A 64 -13.61 7.91 -0.56
CA ASP A 64 -13.43 7.04 -1.72
C ASP A 64 -12.14 7.42 -2.44
N VAL A 65 -11.27 6.43 -2.65
CA VAL A 65 -9.92 6.66 -3.19
C VAL A 65 -9.79 5.99 -4.55
N VAL A 66 -9.26 6.71 -5.53
CA VAL A 66 -8.84 6.14 -6.81
C VAL A 66 -7.32 6.22 -6.88
N ILE A 67 -6.68 5.06 -6.93
CA ILE A 67 -5.24 4.92 -7.15
C ILE A 67 -4.99 4.77 -8.65
N PHE A 68 -4.12 5.61 -9.17
CA PHE A 68 -3.64 5.55 -10.55
C PHE A 68 -2.22 5.02 -10.57
N GLU A 69 -2.01 3.90 -11.24
CA GLU A 69 -0.71 3.25 -11.39
C GLU A 69 -0.29 3.25 -12.86
N ALA A 70 0.94 3.64 -13.14
CA ALA A 70 1.49 3.67 -14.48
C ALA A 70 1.73 2.25 -15.03
N ARG A 71 2.09 1.31 -14.15
CA ARG A 71 2.44 -0.07 -14.51
C ARG A 71 1.22 -1.01 -14.51
N GLY A 72 1.42 -2.21 -15.03
CA GLY A 72 0.38 -3.24 -15.15
C GLY A 72 0.01 -3.94 -13.83
N LYS A 73 0.82 -3.78 -12.77
CA LYS A 73 0.57 -4.34 -11.44
C LYS A 73 0.88 -3.29 -10.36
N PRO A 74 0.18 -3.33 -9.21
CA PRO A 74 0.52 -2.52 -8.05
C PRO A 74 1.75 -3.07 -7.31
N GLY A 75 2.29 -2.33 -6.35
CA GLY A 75 3.38 -2.75 -5.46
C GLY A 75 4.70 -1.98 -5.65
N GLY A 76 4.86 -1.22 -6.74
CA GLY A 76 6.05 -0.40 -6.96
C GLY A 76 7.35 -1.22 -6.91
N LEU A 77 8.36 -0.77 -6.15
CA LEU A 77 9.65 -1.49 -6.03
C LEU A 77 9.53 -2.87 -5.35
N ASN A 78 8.46 -3.11 -4.57
CA ASN A 78 8.22 -4.41 -3.96
C ASN A 78 7.86 -5.47 -5.01
N GLU A 79 7.16 -5.07 -6.08
CA GLU A 79 6.83 -5.93 -7.21
C GLU A 79 7.92 -5.92 -8.29
N TYR A 80 8.52 -4.74 -8.58
CA TYR A 80 9.33 -4.55 -9.80
C TYR A 80 10.84 -4.32 -9.59
N GLY A 81 11.31 -4.10 -8.37
CA GLY A 81 12.66 -3.57 -8.14
C GLY A 81 13.60 -4.49 -7.37
N ILE A 82 13.37 -4.64 -6.07
CA ILE A 82 14.38 -5.18 -5.13
C ILE A 82 13.85 -6.41 -4.37
N ALA A 83 12.55 -6.69 -4.42
CA ALA A 83 11.94 -7.72 -3.58
C ALA A 83 11.28 -8.88 -4.34
N SER A 84 11.18 -8.89 -5.68
CA SER A 84 10.45 -9.95 -6.39
C SER A 84 11.01 -11.36 -6.18
N TYR A 85 12.33 -11.51 -5.99
CA TYR A 85 12.97 -12.80 -5.66
C TYR A 85 12.88 -13.15 -4.15
N LYS A 86 12.81 -12.15 -3.26
CA LYS A 86 12.74 -12.35 -1.79
C LYS A 86 11.30 -12.46 -1.26
N ALA A 87 10.34 -11.88 -1.98
CA ALA A 87 8.93 -12.03 -1.77
C ALA A 87 8.48 -13.31 -2.50
N VAL A 88 8.87 -14.43 -1.92
CA VAL A 88 8.44 -15.76 -2.38
C VAL A 88 6.90 -15.84 -2.27
N ASP A 89 6.28 -16.61 -3.17
CA ASP A 89 4.87 -17.04 -3.08
C ASP A 89 3.78 -15.96 -3.27
N GLY A 90 4.08 -14.85 -3.95
CA GLY A 90 3.05 -13.85 -4.29
C GLY A 90 2.55 -13.02 -3.09
N PHE A 91 3.29 -13.01 -2.00
CA PHE A 91 2.95 -12.30 -0.76
C PHE A 91 2.61 -10.82 -0.98
N ALA A 92 3.38 -10.12 -1.82
CA ALA A 92 3.14 -8.70 -2.09
C ALA A 92 1.75 -8.46 -2.69
N GLN A 93 1.30 -9.36 -3.57
CA GLN A 93 -0.01 -9.25 -4.18
C GLN A 93 -1.13 -9.60 -3.18
N ALA A 94 -0.92 -10.64 -2.36
CA ALA A 94 -1.85 -10.98 -1.28
C ALA A 94 -1.99 -9.85 -0.25
N GLU A 95 -0.90 -9.16 0.09
CA GLU A 95 -0.92 -7.98 0.97
C GLU A 95 -1.70 -6.83 0.35
N ILE A 96 -1.55 -6.60 -0.96
CA ILE A 96 -2.29 -5.56 -1.68
C ILE A 96 -3.79 -5.90 -1.74
N GLU A 97 -4.14 -7.14 -2.04
CA GLU A 97 -5.53 -7.61 -2.05
C GLU A 97 -6.16 -7.50 -0.65
N TRP A 98 -5.42 -7.91 0.37
CA TRP A 98 -5.83 -7.75 1.77
C TRP A 98 -6.07 -6.26 2.10
N LEU A 99 -5.14 -5.37 1.75
CA LEU A 99 -5.26 -3.92 1.97
C LEU A 99 -6.46 -3.33 1.23
N MET A 100 -6.74 -3.77 0.01
CA MET A 100 -7.90 -3.36 -0.78
C MET A 100 -9.22 -3.88 -0.18
N GLY A 101 -9.17 -4.95 0.61
CA GLY A 101 -10.31 -5.55 1.31
C GLY A 101 -11.02 -4.63 2.29
N ILE A 102 -10.42 -3.50 2.71
CA ILE A 102 -11.11 -2.46 3.48
C ILE A 102 -12.30 -1.83 2.73
N GLY A 103 -12.26 -1.87 1.39
CA GLY A 103 -13.28 -1.32 0.51
C GLY A 103 -13.14 0.19 0.22
N GLY A 104 -13.79 0.61 -0.87
CA GLY A 104 -13.80 2.00 -1.34
C GLY A 104 -12.42 2.54 -1.76
N ILE A 105 -11.58 1.64 -2.25
CA ILE A 105 -10.36 1.91 -3.01
C ILE A 105 -10.56 1.31 -4.40
N GLU A 106 -10.40 2.13 -5.43
CA GLU A 106 -10.38 1.73 -6.83
C GLU A 106 -8.95 1.81 -7.34
N LEU A 107 -8.47 0.79 -8.05
CA LEU A 107 -7.12 0.75 -8.62
C LEU A 107 -7.21 0.76 -10.15
N ARG A 108 -6.55 1.73 -10.79
CA ARG A 108 -6.50 1.90 -12.25
C ARG A 108 -5.07 1.79 -12.77
N HIS A 109 -4.82 0.76 -13.55
CA HIS A 109 -3.52 0.48 -14.18
C HIS A 109 -3.33 1.21 -15.50
N GLY A 110 -2.08 1.36 -15.93
CA GLY A 110 -1.71 1.98 -17.21
C GLY A 110 -1.98 3.48 -17.27
N GLN A 111 -2.13 4.14 -16.11
CA GLN A 111 -2.50 5.55 -16.02
C GLN A 111 -1.33 6.35 -15.45
N ARG A 112 -0.49 6.91 -16.33
CA ARG A 112 0.66 7.73 -15.95
C ARG A 112 0.29 9.20 -15.95
N LEU A 113 0.69 9.90 -14.90
CA LEU A 113 0.56 11.36 -14.80
C LEU A 113 1.42 12.05 -15.87
N GLY A 114 0.85 13.05 -16.53
CA GLY A 114 1.46 13.76 -17.66
C GLY A 114 1.22 13.10 -19.03
N GLN A 115 0.60 11.91 -19.06
CA GLN A 115 0.18 11.24 -20.30
C GLN A 115 -1.33 10.99 -20.29
N GLN A 116 -1.77 9.95 -19.59
CA GLN A 116 -3.19 9.59 -19.52
C GLN A 116 -3.94 10.41 -18.46
N ILE A 117 -3.23 10.93 -17.46
CA ILE A 117 -3.80 11.80 -16.43
C ILE A 117 -3.13 13.16 -16.47
N THR A 118 -3.91 14.23 -16.46
CA THR A 118 -3.44 15.60 -16.28
C THR A 118 -3.77 16.11 -14.89
N LEU A 119 -2.94 17.03 -14.36
CA LEU A 119 -3.15 17.66 -13.06
C LEU A 119 -4.53 18.35 -13.00
N ASP A 120 -4.88 19.07 -14.06
CA ASP A 120 -6.15 19.79 -14.18
C ASP A 120 -7.35 18.84 -14.26
N GLY A 121 -7.21 17.73 -15.01
CA GLY A 121 -8.25 16.70 -15.14
C GLY A 121 -8.53 15.97 -13.82
N CYS A 122 -7.51 15.81 -12.99
CA CYS A 122 -7.65 15.23 -11.65
C CYS A 122 -8.28 16.22 -10.67
N ALA A 123 -7.91 17.50 -10.73
CA ALA A 123 -8.47 18.54 -9.87
C ALA A 123 -9.97 18.82 -10.14
N GLY A 124 -10.43 18.67 -11.39
CA GLY A 124 -11.83 18.91 -11.76
C GLY A 124 -12.83 17.85 -11.27
N ASN A 125 -12.41 16.58 -11.20
CA ASN A 125 -13.29 15.45 -10.87
C ASN A 125 -13.16 14.93 -9.43
N MET A 126 -12.18 15.44 -8.65
CA MET A 126 -11.82 14.89 -7.35
C MET A 126 -11.62 16.01 -6.34
N THR A 127 -12.13 15.81 -5.12
CA THR A 127 -12.12 16.84 -4.07
C THR A 127 -10.70 17.19 -3.63
N ARG A 128 -9.73 16.26 -3.78
CA ARG A 128 -8.31 16.48 -3.45
C ARG A 128 -7.42 15.46 -4.18
N CYS A 129 -6.21 15.87 -4.56
CA CYS A 129 -5.17 15.00 -5.10
C CYS A 129 -4.02 14.86 -4.09
N SER A 130 -3.60 13.63 -3.83
CA SER A 130 -2.42 13.30 -3.03
C SER A 130 -1.37 12.60 -3.89
N TRP A 131 -0.14 13.09 -3.82
CA TRP A 131 0.98 12.63 -4.65
C TRP A 131 1.87 11.70 -3.83
N ALA A 132 2.06 10.46 -4.29
CA ALA A 132 2.95 9.50 -3.67
C ALA A 132 3.99 9.03 -4.72
N TRP A 133 4.84 9.95 -5.16
CA TRP A 133 5.93 9.62 -6.08
C TRP A 133 7.09 8.96 -5.33
N GLY A 134 7.28 7.66 -5.57
CA GLY A 134 8.52 6.95 -5.26
C GLY A 134 9.41 6.85 -6.50
N LEU A 135 10.69 6.49 -6.33
CA LEU A 135 11.73 6.34 -7.38
C LEU A 135 11.40 5.37 -8.54
N ALA A 136 10.20 4.78 -8.58
CA ALA A 136 9.79 3.76 -9.55
C ALA A 136 8.43 4.03 -10.24
N ALA A 137 7.97 5.28 -10.26
CA ALA A 137 6.80 5.72 -11.03
C ALA A 137 7.00 5.62 -12.56
#